data_AF-A0A1F5SGE7-F1
#
_entry.id   AF-A0A1F5SGE7-F1
#
_cell.length_a   1.000
_cell.length_b   1.000
_cell.length_c   1.000
_cell.angle_alpha   90.00
_cell.angle_beta   90.00
_cell.angle_gamma   90.00
#
_symmetry.space_group_name_H-M   'P 1'
#
loop_
_entity.id
_entity.type
_entity.pdbx_description
1 polymer ?
#
loop_
_entity_poly.entity_id
_entity_poly.type
_entity_poly.pdbx_seq_one_letter_code
_entity_poly.pdbx_strand_id
1 'polypeptide(L)'
;MKHEQPNLKNKEKETLFDKKWYQERFHWLRDEHLDDLPEEDVRNIIPSNDPRYNMFKCQGNYISGLKYDLESALMDGMIRDESLKKDVKEFLKFKFGFSEGKFTTREEIDKCNTILDKVIDYLDNK
;
A
#
# COMPACT_ATOMS: atom_id res chain seq x y z
N MET A 1 22.69 -35.16 32.52
CA MET A 1 21.42 -34.47 32.23
C MET A 1 21.34 -34.28 30.72
N LYS A 2 20.33 -34.89 30.07
CA LYS A 2 20.07 -34.64 28.65
C LYS A 2 19.36 -33.28 28.57
N HIS A 3 19.99 -32.30 27.94
CA HIS A 3 19.32 -31.05 27.58
C HIS A 3 18.38 -31.36 26.42
N GLU A 4 17.09 -31.56 26.70
CA GLU A 4 16.06 -31.55 25.68
C GLU A 4 15.92 -30.11 25.17
N GLN A 5 16.26 -29.91 23.89
CA GLN A 5 15.97 -28.65 23.21
C GLN A 5 14.45 -28.52 23.07
N PRO A 6 13.86 -27.36 23.36
CA PRO A 6 12.43 -27.16 23.19
C PRO A 6 12.06 -27.40 21.73
N ASN A 7 11.11 -28.31 21.55
CA ASN A 7 10.48 -28.64 20.28
C ASN A 7 9.82 -27.37 19.73
N LEU A 8 10.48 -26.71 18.76
CA LEU A 8 9.95 -25.59 17.97
C LEU A 8 8.82 -26.12 17.08
N LYS A 9 7.69 -26.46 17.70
CA LYS A 9 6.44 -26.65 16.99
C LYS A 9 6.11 -25.34 16.31
N ASN A 10 5.99 -25.42 14.98
CA ASN A 10 5.42 -24.42 14.07
C ASN A 10 4.65 -23.32 14.80
N LYS A 11 5.27 -22.16 15.01
CA LYS A 11 4.50 -20.93 15.22
C LYS A 11 3.71 -20.74 13.94
N GLU A 12 2.40 -20.96 14.00
CA GLU A 12 1.50 -20.44 12.98
C GLU A 12 1.88 -18.97 12.77
N LYS A 13 2.15 -18.61 11.52
CA LYS A 13 2.57 -17.25 11.18
C LYS A 13 1.39 -16.35 11.58
N GLU A 14 1.50 -15.64 12.69
CA GLU A 14 0.50 -14.66 13.08
C GLU A 14 0.42 -13.63 11.96
N THR A 15 -0.73 -13.58 11.30
CA THR A 15 -1.06 -12.54 10.32
C THR A 15 -1.35 -11.25 11.07
N LEU A 16 -0.77 -10.14 10.62
CA LEU A 16 -1.02 -8.82 11.20
C LEU A 16 -2.49 -8.41 11.05
N PHE A 17 -3.09 -8.69 9.90
CA PHE A 17 -4.49 -8.38 9.61
C PHE A 17 -5.18 -9.52 8.83
N ASP A 18 -6.51 -9.56 8.91
CA ASP A 18 -7.30 -10.50 8.12
C ASP A 18 -7.59 -10.00 6.70
N LYS A 19 -8.12 -10.88 5.84
CA LYS A 19 -8.43 -10.55 4.45
C LYS A 19 -9.42 -9.38 4.32
N LYS A 20 -10.43 -9.33 5.18
CA LYS A 20 -11.49 -8.32 5.11
C LYS A 20 -10.92 -6.93 5.37
N TRP A 21 -10.03 -6.82 6.35
CA TRP A 21 -9.31 -5.58 6.62
C TRP A 21 -8.55 -5.09 5.38
N TYR A 22 -7.80 -5.96 4.70
CA TYR A 22 -7.07 -5.58 3.48
C TYR A 22 -8.00 -5.17 2.33
N GLN A 23 -9.13 -5.87 2.14
CA GLN A 23 -10.13 -5.48 1.15
C GLN A 23 -10.64 -4.05 1.41
N GLU A 24 -11.16 -3.80 2.61
CA GLU A 24 -11.67 -2.49 3.00
C GLU A 24 -10.59 -1.41 2.88
N ARG A 25 -9.36 -1.73 3.28
CA ARG A 25 -8.22 -0.82 3.22
C ARG A 25 -7.84 -0.43 1.79
N PHE A 26 -7.72 -1.39 0.88
CA PHE A 26 -7.33 -1.10 -0.51
C PHE A 26 -8.44 -0.38 -1.28
N HIS A 27 -9.72 -0.71 -1.04
CA HIS A 27 -10.85 0.07 -1.55
C HIS A 27 -10.80 1.51 -1.07
N TRP A 28 -10.61 1.74 0.23
CA TRP A 28 -10.48 3.09 0.79
C TRP A 28 -9.31 3.89 0.17
N LEU A 29 -8.16 3.26 -0.03
CA LEU A 29 -7.01 3.90 -0.70
C LEU A 29 -7.29 4.23 -2.17
N ARG A 30 -8.15 3.46 -2.85
CA ARG A 30 -8.45 3.64 -4.27
C ARG A 30 -9.49 4.73 -4.50
N ASP A 31 -10.55 4.72 -3.71
CA ASP A 31 -11.78 5.47 -3.99
C ASP A 31 -11.90 6.76 -3.18
N GLU A 32 -11.38 6.78 -1.94
CA GLU A 32 -11.50 7.96 -1.07
C GLU A 32 -10.35 8.96 -1.24
N HIS A 33 -9.33 8.62 -2.03
CA HIS A 33 -8.22 9.53 -2.33
C HIS A 33 -8.32 10.14 -3.71
N LEU A 34 -8.02 11.43 -3.80
CA LEU A 34 -8.08 12.24 -5.01
C LEU A 34 -6.89 11.96 -5.93
N ASP A 35 -7.18 11.76 -7.21
CA ASP A 35 -6.19 11.61 -8.28
C ASP A 35 -5.63 12.96 -8.76
N ASP A 36 -6.11 14.08 -8.22
CA ASP A 36 -5.75 15.41 -8.70
C ASP A 36 -4.28 15.75 -8.45
N LEU A 37 -3.69 16.45 -9.43
CA LEU A 37 -2.37 17.06 -9.34
C LEU A 37 -2.56 18.57 -9.28
N PRO A 38 -2.68 19.17 -8.08
CA PRO A 38 -2.83 20.60 -7.98
C PRO A 38 -1.57 21.31 -8.50
N GLU A 39 -1.77 22.45 -9.18
CA GLU A 39 -0.68 23.25 -9.76
C GLU A 39 0.26 23.81 -8.69
N GLU A 40 -0.29 24.08 -7.51
CA GLU A 40 0.44 24.47 -6.31
C GLU A 40 0.50 23.30 -5.32
N ASP A 41 1.56 23.26 -4.52
CA ASP A 41 1.69 22.27 -3.45
C ASP A 41 0.46 22.33 -2.52
N VAL A 42 -0.16 21.18 -2.27
CA VAL A 42 -1.33 21.03 -1.36
C VAL A 42 -1.11 21.73 -0.03
N ARG A 43 0.12 21.75 0.47
CA ARG A 43 0.51 22.35 1.76
C ARG A 43 0.37 23.88 1.77
N ASN A 44 0.35 24.51 0.61
CA ASN A 44 0.20 25.95 0.46
C ASN A 44 -1.25 26.37 0.27
N ILE A 45 -2.10 25.47 -0.23
CA ILE A 45 -3.50 25.76 -0.58
C ILE A 45 -4.51 25.25 0.47
N ILE A 46 -4.16 24.21 1.23
CA ILE A 46 -5.03 23.58 2.21
C ILE A 46 -4.37 23.62 3.59
N PRO A 47 -5.04 24.18 4.61
CA PRO A 47 -4.55 24.15 5.99
C PRO A 47 -4.32 22.71 6.48
N SER A 48 -3.27 22.49 7.28
CA SER A 48 -2.93 21.14 7.78
C SER A 48 -3.98 20.50 8.70
N ASN A 49 -4.91 21.30 9.24
CA ASN A 49 -6.04 20.83 10.03
C ASN A 49 -7.29 20.53 9.18
N ASP A 50 -7.26 20.79 7.87
CA ASP A 50 -8.35 20.46 6.97
C ASP A 50 -8.30 18.96 6.62
N PRO A 51 -9.41 18.21 6.73
CA PRO A 51 -9.44 16.79 6.40
C PRO A 51 -8.94 16.45 4.99
N ARG A 52 -9.11 17.36 4.02
CA ARG A 52 -8.66 17.19 2.64
C ARG A 52 -7.15 17.20 2.50
N TYR A 53 -6.43 17.72 3.50
CA TYR A 53 -4.98 17.86 3.47
C TYR A 53 -4.28 16.53 3.17
N ASN A 54 -4.80 15.39 3.64
CA ASN A 54 -4.19 14.07 3.44
C ASN A 54 -4.88 13.22 2.35
N MET A 55 -5.84 13.78 1.61
CA MET A 55 -6.67 13.00 0.68
C MET A 55 -6.06 12.84 -0.71
N PHE A 56 -4.93 13.47 -1.02
CA PHE A 56 -4.36 13.44 -2.37
C PHE A 56 -3.35 12.30 -2.55
N LYS A 57 -3.51 11.52 -3.63
CA LYS A 57 -2.58 10.44 -3.97
C LYS A 57 -1.18 10.94 -4.34
N CYS A 58 -1.06 12.23 -4.69
CA CYS A 58 0.21 12.87 -4.99
C CYS A 58 1.11 13.11 -3.76
N GLN A 59 0.62 12.82 -2.55
CA GLN A 59 1.37 13.05 -1.33
C GLN A 59 2.23 11.85 -0.94
N GLY A 60 3.44 12.14 -0.43
CA GLY A 60 4.36 11.10 0.03
C GLY A 60 3.79 10.22 1.14
N ASN A 61 2.91 10.75 2.00
CA ASN A 61 2.25 9.95 3.05
C ASN A 61 1.32 8.88 2.46
N TYR A 62 0.53 9.25 1.43
CA TYR A 62 -0.31 8.29 0.73
C TYR A 62 0.54 7.18 0.11
N ILE A 63 1.56 7.55 -0.66
CA ILE A 63 2.38 6.56 -1.38
C ILE A 63 3.15 5.66 -0.40
N SER A 64 3.69 6.22 0.68
CA SER A 64 4.39 5.45 1.71
C SER A 64 3.44 4.50 2.45
N GLY A 65 2.22 4.96 2.75
CA GLY A 65 1.17 4.13 3.34
C GLY A 65 0.77 2.97 2.44
N LEU A 66 0.52 3.24 1.15
CA LEU A 66 0.21 2.20 0.16
C LEU A 66 1.32 1.15 0.08
N LYS A 67 2.60 1.58 0.04
CA LYS A 67 3.73 0.64 0.04
C LYS A 67 3.75 -0.25 1.28
N TYR A 68 3.54 0.33 2.47
CA TYR A 68 3.50 -0.41 3.72
C TYR A 68 2.36 -1.44 3.74
N ASP A 69 1.16 -1.04 3.31
CA ASP A 69 -0.01 -1.91 3.28
C ASP A 69 0.17 -3.07 2.30
N LEU A 70 0.77 -2.82 1.13
CA LEU A 70 1.12 -3.86 0.16
C LEU A 70 2.18 -4.84 0.67
N GLU A 71 3.22 -4.35 1.35
CA GLU A 71 4.24 -5.19 1.97
C GLU A 71 3.65 -6.09 3.06
N SER A 72 2.77 -5.53 3.90
CA SER A 72 2.05 -6.28 4.94
C SER A 72 1.16 -7.37 4.34
N ALA A 73 0.42 -7.06 3.28
CA ALA A 73 -0.41 -8.04 2.57
C ALA A 73 0.40 -9.22 1.99
N LEU A 74 1.62 -8.96 1.53
CA LEU A 74 2.55 -10.02 1.10
C LEU A 74 3.07 -10.85 2.28
N MET A 75 3.43 -10.20 3.39
CA MET A 75 3.96 -10.86 4.58
C MET A 75 2.94 -11.80 5.25
N ASP A 76 1.69 -11.34 5.33
CA ASP A 76 0.53 -12.07 5.86
C ASP A 76 0.04 -13.16 4.89
N GLY A 77 0.57 -13.20 3.66
CA GLY A 77 0.20 -14.19 2.66
C GLY A 77 -1.23 -14.02 2.16
N MET A 78 -1.74 -12.79 2.15
CA MET A 78 -3.03 -12.45 1.54
C MET A 78 -2.94 -12.53 0.03
N ILE A 79 -1.86 -11.99 -0.54
CA ILE A 79 -1.54 -12.10 -1.95
C ILE A 79 -0.69 -13.35 -2.15
N ARG A 80 -1.30 -14.42 -2.69
CA ARG A 80 -0.64 -15.73 -2.92
C ARG A 80 -0.30 -15.98 -4.37
N ASP A 81 -1.01 -15.36 -5.30
CA ASP A 81 -0.74 -15.46 -6.74
C ASP A 81 0.67 -14.93 -7.07
N GLU A 82 1.46 -15.75 -7.75
CA GLU A 82 2.88 -15.42 -8.02
C GLU A 82 3.04 -14.29 -9.03
N SER A 83 2.10 -14.15 -9.98
CA SER A 83 2.13 -13.03 -10.94
C SER A 83 1.87 -11.72 -10.23
N LEU A 84 0.82 -11.65 -9.40
CA LEU A 84 0.49 -10.45 -8.64
C LEU A 84 1.57 -10.12 -7.59
N LYS A 85 2.16 -11.12 -6.92
CA LYS A 85 3.31 -10.88 -6.03
C LYS A 85 4.46 -10.20 -6.75
N LYS A 86 4.73 -10.59 -8.01
CA LYS A 86 5.79 -9.97 -8.81
C LYS A 86 5.46 -8.51 -9.10
N ASP A 87 4.24 -8.22 -9.54
CA ASP A 87 3.78 -6.86 -9.81
C ASP A 87 3.88 -5.97 -8.57
N VAL A 88 3.44 -6.46 -7.40
CA VAL A 88 3.57 -5.73 -6.13
C VAL A 88 5.04 -5.49 -5.79
N LYS A 89 5.92 -6.48 -5.93
CA LYS A 89 7.35 -6.31 -5.66
C LYS A 89 8.01 -5.31 -6.61
N GLU A 90 7.59 -5.25 -7.87
CA GLU A 90 8.06 -4.24 -8.83
C GLU A 90 7.57 -2.84 -8.43
N PHE A 91 6.31 -2.70 -8.04
CA PHE A 91 5.76 -1.45 -7.51
C PHE A 91 6.51 -0.97 -6.26
N LEU A 92 6.79 -1.85 -5.30
CA LEU A 92 7.51 -1.50 -4.06
C LEU A 92 8.92 -0.95 -4.35
N LYS A 93 9.60 -1.49 -5.38
CA LYS A 93 10.92 -1.05 -5.84
C LYS A 93 10.88 0.24 -6.67
N PHE A 94 9.71 0.66 -7.16
CA PHE A 94 9.58 1.86 -7.95
C PHE A 94 10.01 3.10 -7.14
N LYS A 95 10.87 3.93 -7.76
CA LYS A 95 11.36 5.18 -7.18
C LYS A 95 10.41 6.30 -7.54
N PHE A 96 9.61 6.71 -6.57
CA PHE A 96 8.69 7.82 -6.72
C PHE A 96 9.39 9.17 -6.51
N GLY A 97 8.94 10.21 -7.20
CA GLY A 97 9.47 11.57 -7.11
C GLY A 97 9.51 12.10 -5.68
N PHE A 98 8.50 11.78 -4.85
CA PHE A 98 8.48 12.20 -3.44
C PHE A 98 9.70 11.70 -2.64
N SER A 99 10.24 10.53 -2.99
CA SER A 99 11.43 9.96 -2.33
C SER A 99 12.69 10.78 -2.62
N GLU A 100 12.65 11.62 -3.66
CA GLU A 100 13.71 12.54 -4.07
C GLU A 100 13.35 14.01 -3.75
N GLY A 101 12.29 14.25 -2.99
CA GLY A 101 11.79 15.60 -2.70
C GLY A 101 11.15 16.31 -3.90
N LYS A 102 10.78 15.57 -4.95
CA LYS A 102 10.10 16.09 -6.14
C LYS A 102 8.59 15.89 -6.04
N PHE A 103 7.85 16.69 -6.81
CA PHE A 103 6.41 16.49 -6.98
C PHE A 103 6.11 15.15 -7.64
N THR A 104 5.04 14.51 -7.18
CA THR A 104 4.51 13.30 -7.81
C THR A 104 3.92 13.61 -9.18
N THR A 105 4.07 12.68 -10.11
CA THR A 105 3.59 12.84 -11.50
C THR A 105 2.27 12.09 -11.73
N ARG A 106 1.60 12.37 -12.85
CA ARG A 106 0.39 11.61 -13.26
C ARG A 106 0.71 10.14 -13.45
N GLU A 107 1.85 9.84 -14.09
CA GLU A 107 2.30 8.46 -14.31
C GLU A 107 2.46 7.69 -12.98
N GLU A 108 2.91 8.36 -11.92
CA GLU A 108 3.04 7.76 -10.60
C GLU A 108 1.70 7.46 -9.94
N ILE A 109 0.73 8.37 -10.06
CA ILE A 109 -0.64 8.13 -9.60
C ILE A 109 -1.26 6.97 -10.39
N ASP A 110 -1.05 6.93 -11.70
CA ASP A 110 -1.56 5.85 -12.55
C ASP A 110 -0.96 4.49 -12.15
N LYS A 111 0.32 4.45 -11.75
CA LYS A 111 0.95 3.24 -11.17
C LYS A 111 0.30 2.83 -9.86
N CYS A 112 0.00 3.77 -8.96
CA CYS A 112 -0.72 3.50 -7.71
C CYS A 112 -2.11 2.91 -7.98
N ASN A 113 -2.86 3.52 -8.90
CA ASN A 113 -4.19 3.05 -9.27
C ASN A 113 -4.15 1.66 -9.93
N THR A 114 -3.20 1.44 -10.84
CA THR A 114 -3.03 0.14 -11.51
C THR A 114 -2.72 -0.98 -10.52
N ILE A 115 -1.85 -0.74 -9.53
CA ILE A 115 -1.54 -1.80 -8.56
C ILE A 115 -2.72 -2.05 -7.61
N LEU A 116 -3.45 -1.00 -7.22
CA LEU A 116 -4.65 -1.12 -6.40
C LEU A 116 -5.73 -1.92 -7.12
N ASP A 117 -6.03 -1.60 -8.37
CA ASP A 117 -7.05 -2.30 -9.17
C ASP A 117 -6.75 -3.81 -9.25
N LYS A 118 -5.49 -4.18 -9.48
CA LYS A 118 -5.05 -5.59 -9.52
C LYS A 118 -5.21 -6.30 -8.17
N VAL A 119 -4.85 -5.63 -7.07
CA VAL A 119 -4.92 -6.22 -5.73
C VAL A 119 -6.37 -6.36 -5.26
N ILE A 120 -7.19 -5.34 -5.52
CA ILE A 120 -8.63 -5.35 -5.23
C ILE A 120 -9.31 -6.49 -5.98
N ASP A 121 -9.11 -6.57 -7.31
CA ASP A 121 -9.71 -7.63 -8.13
C ASP A 121 -9.33 -9.03 -7.63
N TYR A 122 -8.06 -9.22 -7.27
CA TYR A 122 -7.60 -10.48 -6.69
C TYR A 122 -8.27 -10.80 -5.34
N LEU A 123 -8.36 -9.83 -4.43
CA LEU A 123 -8.92 -10.05 -3.10
C LEU A 123 -10.43 -10.26 -3.14
N ASP A 124 -11.15 -9.59 -4.04
CA ASP A 124 -12.61 -9.70 -4.12
C ASP A 124 -13.07 -11.01 -4.78
N ASN A 125 -12.27 -11.58 -5.69
CA ASN A 125 -12.64 -12.75 -6.49
C ASN A 125 -11.95 -14.08 -6.09
N LYS A 126 -11.19 -14.12 -4.99
CA LYS A 126 -10.48 -15.32 -4.50
C LYS A 126 -10.85 -15.69 -3.09
#